data_AF-A0A346N3U3-F1
#
_entry.id   AF-A0A346N3U3-F1
#
_cell.length_a   1.000
_cell.length_b   1.000
_cell.length_c   1.000
_cell.angle_alpha   90.00
_cell.angle_beta   90.00
_cell.angle_gamma   90.00
#
_symmetry.space_group_name_H-M   'P 1'
#
loop_
_entity.id
_entity.type
_entity.pdbx_description
1 polymer ?
#
loop_
_entity_poly.entity_id
_entity_poly.type
_entity_poly.pdbx_seq_one_letter_code
_entity_poly.pdbx_strand_id
1 'polypeptide(L)'
;MTDGDKLALATRLYVRLRHCTGRITDAMWMTQNMEYAREIVRMARTGGDDELMRLADRFEEVMFGRPRAMVAASATPAKGAADAPAAPPALGKYTGSLR
;
A
#
# COMPACT_ATOMS: atom_id res chain seq x y z
N MET A 1 11.59 13.75 -8.51
CA MET A 1 11.29 13.79 -7.07
C MET A 1 12.44 13.19 -6.30
N THR A 2 12.87 13.82 -5.22
CA THR A 2 13.88 13.29 -4.30
C THR A 2 13.26 12.19 -3.43
N ASP A 3 14.07 11.33 -2.83
CA ASP A 3 13.60 10.23 -1.97
C ASP A 3 12.77 10.74 -0.78
N GLY A 4 13.16 11.91 -0.22
CA GLY A 4 12.41 12.58 0.84
C GLY A 4 11.01 13.03 0.42
N ASP A 5 10.83 13.43 -0.84
CA ASP A 5 9.53 13.86 -1.37
C ASP A 5 8.58 12.65 -1.54
N LYS A 6 9.12 11.49 -1.93
CA LYS A 6 8.38 10.22 -1.95
C LYS A 6 7.95 9.78 -0.55
N LEU A 7 8.84 9.93 0.44
CA LEU A 7 8.54 9.58 1.83
C LEU A 7 7.48 10.51 2.43
N ALA A 8 7.54 11.81 2.13
CA ALA A 8 6.51 12.77 2.55
C ALA A 8 5.14 12.41 1.96
N LEU A 9 5.10 12.02 0.68
CA LEU A 9 3.89 11.54 0.00
C LEU A 9 3.36 10.24 0.65
N ALA A 10 4.24 9.25 0.89
CA ALA A 10 3.89 7.99 1.55
C ALA A 10 3.36 8.20 2.97
N THR A 11 3.93 9.14 3.72
CA THR A 11 3.49 9.47 5.07
C THR A 11 2.09 10.08 5.07
N ARG A 12 1.81 11.00 4.15
CA ARG A 12 0.47 11.60 4.02
C ARG A 12 -0.58 10.56 3.64
N LEU A 13 -0.23 9.63 2.74
CA LEU A 13 -1.07 8.49 2.39
C LEU A 13 -1.33 7.60 3.61
N TYR A 14 -0.27 7.26 4.37
CA TYR A 14 -0.36 6.44 5.59
C TYR A 14 -1.30 7.05 6.64
N VAL A 15 -1.15 8.34 6.96
CA VAL A 15 -1.99 9.00 7.99
C VAL A 15 -3.47 8.90 7.63
N ARG A 16 -3.80 9.12 6.34
CA ARG A 16 -5.19 9.04 5.87
C ARG A 16 -5.69 7.60 5.85
N LEU A 17 -4.88 6.66 5.38
CA LEU A 17 -5.20 5.23 5.38
C LEU A 17 -5.46 4.70 6.80
N ARG A 18 -4.66 5.10 7.78
CA ARG A 18 -4.84 4.75 9.19
C ARG A 18 -6.19 5.25 9.72
N HIS A 19 -6.60 6.46 9.34
CA HIS A 19 -7.88 7.01 9.79
C HIS A 19 -9.08 6.24 9.20
N CYS A 20 -9.00 5.83 7.93
CA CYS A 20 -10.10 5.14 7.26
C CYS A 20 -10.15 3.63 7.56
N THR A 21 -8.99 2.98 7.78
CA THR A 21 -8.90 1.52 7.89
C THR A 21 -8.44 1.04 9.28
N GLY A 22 -7.92 1.94 10.13
CA GLY A 22 -7.43 1.60 11.48
C GLY A 22 -6.12 0.80 11.50
N ARG A 23 -5.50 0.54 10.34
CA ARG A 23 -4.28 -0.28 10.21
C ARG A 23 -3.01 0.56 10.28
N ILE A 24 -1.99 0.01 10.93
CA ILE A 24 -0.63 0.58 10.95
C ILE A 24 0.11 0.04 9.72
N THR A 25 0.74 0.93 8.97
CA THR A 25 1.37 0.61 7.68
C THR A 25 2.70 1.35 7.60
N ASP A 26 3.75 0.69 7.10
CA ASP A 26 5.09 1.28 7.11
C ASP A 26 5.34 2.18 5.89
N ALA A 27 5.55 3.47 6.12
CA ALA A 27 5.73 4.45 5.06
C ALA A 27 7.09 4.34 4.34
N MET A 28 8.13 3.83 4.99
CA MET A 28 9.43 3.62 4.36
C MET A 28 9.43 2.39 3.46
N TRP A 29 8.67 1.35 3.82
CA TRP A 29 8.54 0.16 2.99
C TRP A 29 7.68 0.41 1.75
N MET A 30 6.71 1.33 1.85
CA MET A 30 5.94 1.81 0.69
C MET A 30 6.84 2.42 -0.40
N THR A 31 7.92 3.13 -0.04
CA THR A 31 8.79 3.77 -1.03
C THR A 31 9.87 2.85 -1.58
N GLN A 32 10.19 1.76 -0.87
CA GLN A 32 11.26 0.82 -1.23
C GLN A 32 10.74 -0.43 -1.95
N ASN A 33 9.48 -0.81 -1.75
CA ASN A 33 8.91 -2.03 -2.31
C ASN A 33 7.70 -1.76 -3.23
N MET A 34 7.89 -2.05 -4.52
CA MET A 34 6.88 -1.84 -5.57
C MET A 34 5.65 -2.73 -5.43
N GLU A 35 5.78 -3.95 -4.92
CA GLU A 35 4.63 -4.85 -4.72
C GLU A 35 3.80 -4.41 -3.53
N TYR A 36 4.47 -4.02 -2.45
CA TYR A 36 3.82 -3.45 -1.28
C TYR A 36 3.08 -2.16 -1.62
N ALA A 37 3.71 -1.25 -2.35
CA ALA A 37 3.10 -0.01 -2.83
C ALA A 37 1.80 -0.26 -3.63
N ARG A 38 1.77 -1.28 -4.50
CA ARG A 38 0.55 -1.66 -5.25
C ARG A 38 -0.58 -2.11 -4.34
N GLU A 39 -0.27 -2.93 -3.33
CA GLU A 39 -1.27 -3.40 -2.38
C GLU A 39 -1.82 -2.24 -1.54
N ILE A 40 -0.98 -1.28 -1.13
CA ILE A 40 -1.42 -0.08 -0.41
C ILE A 40 -2.35 0.78 -1.28
N VAL A 41 -2.05 0.95 -2.57
CA VAL A 41 -2.93 1.66 -3.50
C VAL A 41 -4.27 0.94 -3.65
N ARG A 42 -4.27 -0.40 -3.76
CA ARG A 42 -5.51 -1.19 -3.79
C ARG A 42 -6.33 -0.99 -2.52
N MET A 43 -5.70 -1.06 -1.35
CA MET A 43 -6.37 -0.83 -0.06
C MET A 43 -6.94 0.60 0.02
N ALA A 44 -6.18 1.61 -0.41
CA ALA A 44 -6.62 3.00 -0.42
C ALA A 44 -7.87 3.20 -1.29
N ARG A 45 -7.95 2.54 -2.46
CA ARG A 45 -9.13 2.57 -3.35
C ARG A 45 -10.38 1.92 -2.72
N THR A 46 -10.22 0.96 -1.81
CA THR A 46 -11.35 0.35 -1.08
C THR A 46 -11.88 1.18 0.08
N GLY A 47 -11.15 2.22 0.51
CA GLY A 47 -11.51 3.05 1.67
C GLY A 47 -12.65 4.05 1.45
N GLY A 48 -13.08 4.27 0.21
CA GLY A 48 -14.26 5.11 -0.10
C GLY A 48 -14.13 6.61 0.18
N ASP A 49 -12.92 7.12 0.42
CA ASP A 49 -12.64 8.54 0.68
C ASP A 49 -11.99 9.20 -0.55
N ASP A 50 -12.57 10.30 -1.04
CA ASP A 50 -12.07 11.01 -2.23
C ASP A 50 -10.65 11.53 -2.08
N GLU A 51 -10.28 12.01 -0.88
CA GLU A 51 -8.92 12.50 -0.62
C GLU A 51 -7.90 11.35 -0.57
N LEU A 52 -8.27 10.23 0.03
CA LEU A 52 -7.47 9.00 0.02
C LEU A 52 -7.26 8.47 -1.40
N MET A 53 -8.30 8.52 -2.24
CA MET A 53 -8.21 8.13 -3.66
C MET A 53 -7.25 9.04 -4.43
N ARG A 54 -7.33 10.37 -4.25
CA ARG A 54 -6.40 11.32 -4.87
C ARG A 54 -4.95 11.11 -4.43
N LEU A 55 -4.73 10.82 -3.15
CA LEU A 55 -3.40 10.53 -2.63
C LEU A 55 -2.84 9.22 -3.19
N ALA A 56 -3.67 8.20 -3.34
CA ALA A 56 -3.29 6.92 -3.91
C ALA A 56 -2.91 7.04 -5.40
N ASP A 57 -3.67 7.82 -6.17
CA ASP A 57 -3.39 8.08 -7.59
C ASP A 57 -2.04 8.78 -7.77
N ARG A 58 -1.82 9.86 -7.01
CA ARG A 58 -0.53 10.57 -7.01
C ARG A 58 0.63 9.69 -6.55
N PHE A 59 0.40 8.83 -5.56
CA PHE A 59 1.40 7.88 -5.09
C PHE A 59 1.73 6.81 -6.15
N GLU A 60 0.72 6.32 -6.87
CA GLU A 60 0.89 5.39 -7.99
C GLU A 60 1.70 6.02 -9.12
N GLU A 61 1.39 7.26 -9.52
CA GLU A 61 2.15 8.00 -10.55
C GLU A 61 3.63 8.17 -10.20
N VAL A 62 3.92 8.43 -8.92
CA VAL A 62 5.28 8.69 -8.43
C VAL A 62 6.10 7.41 -8.27
N MET A 63 5.45 6.30 -7.91
CA MET A 63 6.09 5.01 -7.67
C MET A 63 6.24 4.17 -8.92
N PHE A 64 5.25 4.17 -9.81
CA PHE A 64 5.21 3.30 -10.99
C PHE A 64 5.41 4.05 -12.30
N GLY A 65 5.41 5.39 -12.26
CA GLY A 65 5.29 6.21 -13.45
C GLY A 65 3.88 6.11 -14.03
N ARG A 66 3.50 7.09 -14.86
CA ARG A 66 2.19 7.11 -15.51
C ARG A 66 2.00 5.80 -16.29
N PRO A 67 1.01 4.94 -15.97
CA PRO A 67 0.71 3.84 -16.84
C PRO A 67 0.20 4.44 -18.15
N ARG A 68 0.96 4.25 -19.23
CA ARG A 68 0.44 4.43 -20.58
C ARG A 68 -0.80 3.55 -20.66
N ALA A 69 -1.96 4.18 -20.76
CA ALA A 69 -3.25 3.52 -20.85
C ALA A 69 -3.17 2.34 -21.83
N MET A 70 -3.33 1.14 -21.29
CA MET A 70 -3.78 -0.05 -21.99
C MET A 70 -5.03 -0.45 -21.19
N VAL A 71 -6.23 -0.03 -21.58
CA VAL A 71 -7.00 -0.57 -22.72
C VAL A 71 -6.69 -2.05 -22.93
N ALA A 72 -7.33 -2.90 -22.12
CA ALA A 72 -7.84 -4.23 -22.45
C ALA A 72 -8.19 -4.91 -21.11
N ALA A 73 -9.44 -4.80 -20.66
CA ALA A 73 -10.47 -5.82 -20.90
C ALA A 73 -10.33 -7.02 -19.95
N SER A 74 -11.32 -7.12 -19.06
CA SER A 74 -11.95 -8.36 -18.62
C SER A 74 -11.12 -9.37 -17.82
N ALA A 75 -11.18 -9.28 -16.49
CA ALA A 75 -11.31 -10.47 -15.65
C ALA A 75 -11.82 -10.09 -14.25
N THR A 76 -13.11 -10.28 -14.03
CA THR A 76 -13.65 -10.74 -12.74
C THR A 76 -14.49 -11.97 -13.12
N PRO A 77 -14.49 -13.09 -12.37
CA PRO A 77 -14.33 -13.14 -10.92
C PRO A 77 -13.39 -14.25 -10.40
N ALA A 78 -12.83 -14.03 -9.21
CA ALA A 78 -12.48 -15.14 -8.33
C ALA A 78 -12.84 -14.77 -6.89
N LYS A 79 -13.93 -15.36 -6.43
CA LYS A 79 -14.40 -15.34 -5.06
C LYS A 79 -13.69 -16.48 -4.31
N GLY A 80 -13.11 -16.16 -3.15
CA GLY A 80 -12.86 -17.11 -2.06
C GLY A 80 -11.49 -17.78 -1.98
N ALA A 81 -10.61 -17.20 -1.15
CA ALA A 81 -9.64 -17.86 -0.27
C ALA A 81 -8.91 -16.70 0.46
N ALA A 82 -9.07 -16.41 1.75
CA ALA A 82 -8.81 -17.30 2.88
C ALA A 82 -7.54 -18.13 2.65
N ASP A 83 -6.43 -17.47 2.34
CA ASP A 83 -5.08 -17.99 2.57
C ASP A 83 -4.10 -16.82 2.73
N ALA A 84 -3.83 -16.45 3.98
CA ALA A 84 -2.49 -16.00 4.33
C ALA A 84 -1.63 -17.27 4.32
N PRO A 85 -0.46 -17.29 3.65
CA PRO A 85 0.70 -16.65 4.25
C PRO A 85 1.71 -16.09 3.22
N ALA A 86 2.04 -14.81 3.32
CA ALA A 86 3.35 -14.32 2.87
C ALA A 86 4.19 -14.05 4.12
N ALA A 87 4.86 -15.10 4.59
CA ALA A 87 5.84 -15.03 5.65
C ALA A 87 6.97 -14.05 5.28
N PRO A 88 7.43 -13.18 6.20
CA PRO A 88 8.76 -12.58 6.08
C PRO A 88 9.83 -13.67 6.26
N PRO A 89 11.03 -13.52 5.67
CA PRO A 89 12.14 -14.45 5.92
C PRO A 89 12.43 -14.47 7.42
N ALA A 90 12.56 -15.69 7.97
CA ALA A 90 12.62 -16.00 9.39
C ALA A 90 13.37 -14.97 10.24
N LEU A 91 12.63 -14.07 10.91
CA LEU A 91 13.13 -13.37 12.08
C LEU A 91 12.89 -14.27 13.29
N GLY A 92 13.98 -14.61 13.96
CA GLY A 92 13.99 -15.46 15.15
C GLY A 92 12.96 -15.02 16.19
N LYS A 93 12.39 -16.02 16.86
CA LYS A 93 11.36 -15.90 17.90
C LYS A 93 11.75 -14.83 18.92
N TYR A 94 11.10 -13.66 18.87
CA TYR A 94 11.24 -12.64 19.91
C TYR A 94 10.25 -12.96 21.03
N THR A 95 10.72 -13.72 22.02
CA THR A 95 10.04 -13.88 23.31
C THR A 95 10.56 -12.82 24.27
N GLY A 96 10.03 -11.60 24.16
CA GLY A 96 10.16 -10.58 25.19
C GLY A 96 8.93 -10.62 26.09
N SER A 97 9.00 -11.36 27.20
CA SER A 97 7.97 -11.31 28.23
C SER A 97 7.84 -9.88 28.76
N LEU A 98 6.71 -9.22 28.53
CA LEU A 98 6.37 -8.01 29.26
C LEU A 98 6.03 -8.39 30.70
N ARG A 99 6.77 -7.81 31.62
CA ARG A 99 6.65 -8.02 33.07
C ARG A 99 5.88 -6.86 33.69
#